data_AF-A0A6N9AUA7-F1
#
_entry.id   AF-A0A6N9AUA7-F1
#
_cell.length_a   1.000
_cell.length_b   1.000
_cell.length_c   1.000
_cell.angle_alpha   90.00
_cell.angle_beta   90.00
_cell.angle_gamma   90.00
#
_symmetry.space_group_name_H-M   'P 1'
#
loop_
_entity.id
_entity.type
_entity.pdbx_description
1 polymer ?
#
loop_
_entity_poly.entity_id
_entity_poly.type
_entity_poly.pdbx_seq_one_letter_code
_entity_poly.pdbx_strand_id
1 'polypeptide(L)' 'MKWLRNNIGLTDPERIHLVNRRTKKQNYAVSNQTPNILIDDYIKNTNEWQTAGGNAILHVNLEDTLQQLGELEINTDLQS' A
#
# COMPACT_ATOMS: atom_id res chain seq x y z
N MET A 1 -9.16 16.55 2.52
CA MET A 1 -9.12 16.64 1.05
C MET A 1 -8.36 17.83 0.49
N LYS A 2 -8.39 19.03 1.11
CA LYS A 2 -7.67 20.23 0.60
C LYS A 2 -6.17 20.00 0.36
N TRP A 3 -5.48 19.34 1.30
CA TRP A 3 -4.06 19.05 1.17
C TRP A 3 -3.73 18.14 -0.02
N LEU A 4 -4.48 17.05 -0.21
CA LEU A 4 -4.29 16.11 -1.33
C LEU A 4 -4.46 16.80 -2.69
N ARG A 5 -5.49 17.64 -2.83
CA ARG A 5 -5.72 18.40 -4.07
C ARG A 5 -4.58 19.36 -4.39
N ASN A 6 -4.06 20.06 -3.38
CA ASN A 6 -3.08 21.11 -3.59
C ASN A 6 -1.64 20.59 -3.81
N ASN A 7 -1.31 19.39 -3.29
CA ASN A 7 0.06 18.88 -3.32
C ASN A 7 0.25 17.65 -4.22
N ILE A 8 -0.80 16.82 -4.36
CA ILE A 8 -0.73 15.55 -5.12
C ILE A 8 -1.60 15.63 -6.40
N GLY A 9 -2.51 16.60 -6.49
CA GLY A 9 -3.47 16.70 -7.60
C GLY A 9 -4.59 15.64 -7.55
N LEU A 10 -4.66 14.86 -6.47
CA LEU A 10 -5.66 13.81 -6.30
C LEU A 10 -7.02 14.44 -5.94
N THR A 11 -7.92 14.45 -6.93
CA THR A 11 -9.24 15.09 -6.84
C THR A 11 -10.38 14.09 -6.83
N ASP A 12 -10.18 12.93 -7.44
CA ASP A 12 -11.14 11.82 -7.51
C ASP A 12 -11.33 11.13 -6.14
N PRO A 13 -12.51 11.22 -5.52
CA PRO A 13 -12.79 10.56 -4.24
C PRO A 13 -12.76 9.03 -4.31
N GLU A 14 -13.03 8.41 -5.46
CA GLU A 14 -13.06 6.95 -5.58
C GLU A 14 -11.67 6.32 -5.38
N ARG A 15 -10.62 7.10 -5.70
CA ARG A 15 -9.21 6.73 -5.46
C ARG A 15 -8.75 6.98 -4.03
N ILE A 16 -9.64 7.41 -3.13
CA ILE A 16 -9.29 7.84 -1.78
C ILE A 16 -10.12 7.07 -0.75
N HIS A 17 -9.52 6.06 -0.16
CA HIS A 17 -10.12 5.32 0.95
C HIS A 17 -9.67 5.93 2.29
N LEU A 18 -10.49 6.83 2.85
CA LEU A 18 -10.31 7.33 4.22
C LEU A 18 -10.84 6.31 5.22
N VAL A 19 -9.92 5.55 5.80
CA VAL A 19 -10.26 4.47 6.72
C VAL A 19 -9.66 4.70 8.10
N ASN A 20 -10.30 4.16 9.13
CA ASN A 20 -9.72 4.18 10.47
C ASN A 20 -8.46 3.30 10.48
N ARG A 21 -7.33 3.90 10.88
CA ARG A 21 -6.02 3.23 10.97
C ARG A 21 -6.07 1.92 11.75
N ARG A 22 -6.89 1.83 12.81
CA ARG A 22 -6.88 0.68 13.74
C ARG A 22 -7.61 -0.54 13.24
N THR A 23 -8.48 -0.43 12.23
CA THR A 23 -9.49 -1.47 12.02
C THR A 23 -9.79 -1.80 10.56
N LYS A 24 -9.28 -1.05 9.58
CA LYS A 24 -9.83 -1.13 8.22
C LYS A 24 -8.85 -1.10 7.07
N LYS A 25 -7.55 -0.85 7.27
CA LYS A 25 -6.59 -0.84 6.15
C LYS A 25 -6.49 -2.23 5.51
N GLN A 26 -6.29 -3.26 6.32
CA GLN A 26 -6.16 -4.65 5.90
C GLN A 26 -7.33 -5.18 5.04
N ASN A 27 -8.51 -4.57 5.12
CA ASN A 27 -9.66 -4.95 4.31
C ASN A 27 -9.46 -4.65 2.81
N TYR A 28 -8.44 -3.88 2.46
CA TYR A 28 -8.07 -3.53 1.09
C TYR A 28 -6.80 -4.28 0.63
N ALA A 29 -6.32 -5.25 1.42
CA ALA A 29 -5.10 -6.00 1.13
C ALA A 29 -5.19 -6.87 -0.13
N VAL A 30 -6.39 -7.32 -0.49
CA VAL A 30 -6.64 -8.12 -1.68
C VAL A 30 -7.90 -7.59 -2.38
N SER A 31 -7.84 -7.43 -3.70
CA SER A 31 -9.00 -7.10 -4.52
C SER A 31 -9.00 -7.94 -5.79
N ASN A 32 -10.15 -8.49 -6.17
CA ASN A 32 -10.28 -9.36 -7.35
C ASN A 32 -9.25 -10.52 -7.38
N GLN A 33 -8.97 -11.12 -6.21
CA GLN A 33 -7.96 -12.18 -6.02
C GLN A 33 -6.51 -11.73 -6.26
N THR A 34 -6.27 -10.44 -6.49
CA THR A 34 -4.94 -9.85 -6.64
C THR A 34 -4.50 -9.19 -5.32
N PRO A 35 -3.34 -9.57 -4.78
CA PRO A 35 -2.72 -8.87 -3.65
C PRO A 35 -2.37 -7.41 -3.99
N ASN A 36 -2.77 -6.48 -3.14
CA ASN A 36 -2.47 -5.05 -3.27
C ASN A 36 -1.21 -4.68 -2.47
N ILE A 37 -0.56 -3.59 -2.87
CA ILE A 37 0.64 -3.06 -2.21
C ILE A 37 0.24 -1.97 -1.19
N LEU A 38 0.75 -2.09 0.04
CA LEU A 38 0.74 -1.03 1.06
C LEU A 38 2.16 -0.55 1.32
N ILE A 39 2.35 0.77 1.33
CA ILE A 39 3.58 1.43 1.84
C ILE A 39 3.16 2.25 3.06
N ASP A 40 3.70 1.94 4.24
CA ASP A 40 3.30 2.58 5.50
C ASP A 40 4.49 2.64 6.46
N ASP A 41 4.60 3.70 7.25
CA ASP A 41 5.68 3.90 8.23
C ASP A 41 5.42 3.16 9.57
N TYR A 42 4.25 2.53 9.72
CA TYR A 42 3.88 1.82 10.94
C TYR A 42 3.87 0.30 10.79
N ILE A 43 4.81 -0.35 11.49
CA ILE A 43 5.00 -1.82 11.50
C ILE A 43 3.72 -2.63 11.76
N LYS A 44 2.80 -2.13 12.60
CA LYS A 44 1.54 -2.85 12.85
C LYS A 44 0.66 -2.89 11.61
N ASN A 45 0.59 -1.79 10.84
CA ASN A 45 -0.19 -1.74 9.61
C ASN A 45 0.37 -2.70 8.56
N THR A 46 1.70 -2.74 8.41
CA THR A 46 2.36 -3.63 7.43
C THR A 46 2.16 -5.10 7.79
N ASN A 47 2.30 -5.46 9.07
CA ASN A 47 2.09 -6.83 9.53
C ASN A 47 0.63 -7.28 9.35
N GLU A 48 -0.34 -6.43 9.70
CA GLU A 48 -1.77 -6.73 9.50
C GLU A 48 -2.12 -6.87 8.02
N TRP A 49 -1.50 -6.06 7.14
CA TRP A 49 -1.71 -6.12 5.70
C TRP A 49 -1.15 -7.40 5.07
N GLN A 50 0.07 -7.80 5.44
CA GLN A 50 0.67 -9.08 5.03
C GLN A 50 -0.18 -10.26 5.52
N THR A 51 -0.64 -10.21 6.77
CA THR A 51 -1.53 -11.26 7.34
C THR A 51 -2.84 -11.39 6.55
N ALA A 52 -3.35 -10.29 6.00
CA ALA A 52 -4.55 -10.27 5.18
C ALA A 52 -4.32 -10.71 3.71
N GLY A 53 -3.08 -11.09 3.35
CA GLY A 53 -2.74 -11.60 2.02
C GLY A 53 -2.30 -10.54 1.01
N GLY A 54 -2.05 -9.30 1.46
CA GLY A 54 -1.49 -8.24 0.62
C GLY A 54 0.03 -8.13 0.72
N ASN A 55 0.65 -7.39 -0.18
CA ASN A 55 2.08 -7.05 -0.13
C ASN A 55 2.25 -5.77 0.69
N ALA A 56 3.16 -5.75 1.67
CA ALA A 56 3.42 -4.54 2.46
C ALA A 56 4.91 -4.22 2.53
N ILE A 57 5.22 -2.93 2.43
CA ILE A 57 6.56 -2.34 2.58
C ILE A 57 6.52 -1.42 3.81
N LEU A 58 7.42 -1.68 4.77
CA LEU A 58 7.64 -0.76 5.87
C LEU A 58 8.53 0.39 5.39
N HIS A 59 7.97 1.59 5.36
CA HIS A 59 8.74 2.77 4.97
C HIS A 59 9.66 3.23 6.10
N VAL A 60 10.95 2.92 5.98
CA VAL A 60 12.01 3.44 6.87
C VAL A 60 12.75 4.59 6.21
N ASN A 61 13.09 4.42 4.93
CA ASN A 61 13.71 5.45 4.09
C ASN A 61 13.38 5.21 2.61
N LEU A 62 13.74 6.16 1.76
CA LEU A 62 13.44 6.13 0.33
C LEU A 62 14.16 4.98 -0.40
N GLU A 63 15.46 4.79 -0.15
CA GLU A 63 16.28 3.80 -0.84
C GLU A 63 15.75 2.37 -0.62
N ASP A 64 15.47 2.04 0.65
CA ASP A 64 14.88 0.76 1.05
C ASP A 64 13.50 0.53 0.42
N THR A 65 12.67 1.58 0.36
CA THR A 65 11.34 1.49 -0.27
C THR A 65 11.44 1.23 -1.77
N LEU A 66 12.36 1.92 -2.46
CA LEU A 66 12.55 1.74 -3.90
C LEU A 66 13.12 0.36 -4.23
N GLN A 67 14.05 -0.15 -3.43
CA GLN A 67 14.59 -1.50 -3.59
C GLN A 67 13.47 -2.55 -3.48
N GLN A 68 12.67 -2.51 -2.40
CA GLN A 68 11.58 -3.46 -2.18
C GLN A 68 10.50 -3.38 -3.28
N LEU A 69 10.21 -2.18 -3.80
CA LEU A 69 9.31 -2.02 -4.93
C LEU A 69 9.83 -2.69 -6.20
N GLY A 70 11.12 -2.52 -6.51
CA GLY A 70 11.75 -3.17 -7.67
C GLY A 70 11.73 -4.70 -7.55
N GLU A 71 11.94 -5.24 -6.35
CA GLU A 71 11.84 -6.68 -6.09
C GLU A 71 10.42 -7.22 -6.32
N LEU A 72 9.37 -6.47 -5.95
CA LEU A 72 7.98 -6.84 -6.22
C LEU A 72 7.63 -6.83 -7.72
N GLU A 73 8.17 -5.86 -8.47
CA GLU A 73 7.96 -5.75 -9.92
C GLU A 73 8.55 -6.96 -10.65
N ILE A 74 9.83 -7.29 -10.38
CA ILE A 74 10.52 -8.43 -10.98
C ILE A 74 9.83 -9.76 -10.66
N ASN A 75 9.35 -9.92 -9.42
CA ASN A 75 8.64 -11.14 -9.02
C ASN A 75 7.29 -11.32 -9.73
N THR A 76 6.64 -10.23 -10.13
CA THR A 76 5.38 -10.28 -10.87
C THR A 76 5.59 -10.75 -12.31
N ASP A 77 6.66 -10.29 -12.95
CA ASP A 77 7.01 -10.68 -14.33
C ASP A 77 7.43 -12.16 -14.47
N LEU A 78 7.88 -12.79 -13.38
CA LEU A 78 8.25 -14.21 -13.37
C LEU A 78 7.05 -15.16 -13.15
N GLN A 79 5.89 -14.64 -12.78
CA GLN A 79 4.66 -15.42 -12.50
C GLN A 79 3.63 -15.35 -13.66
N SER A 80 3.91 -14.56 -14.70
CA SER A 80 3.09 -14.38 -15.91
C SER A 80 3.63 -15.16 -17.11
#